data_AF-A0A3B0XHU5-F1
#
_entry.id   AF-A0A3B0XHU5-F1
#
_cell.length_a   1.000
_cell.length_b   1.000
_cell.length_c   1.000
_cell.angle_alpha   90.00
_cell.angle_beta   90.00
_cell.angle_gamma   90.00
#
_symmetry.space_group_name_H-M   'P 1'
#
loop_
_entity.id
_entity.type
_entity.pdbx_description
1 polymer ?
#
loop_
_entity_poly.entity_id
_entity_poly.type
_entity_poly.pdbx_seq_one_letter_code
_entity_poly.pdbx_strand_id
1 'polypeptide(L)' 'GNAILAPADEDAALWACIKALREQGETVIQCLPGQKGSAEDMGCSRQLKNVAGQWQVSG' A
#
# COMPACT_ATOMS: atom_id res chain seq x y z
N GLY A 1 2.12 0.83 13.76
CA GLY A 1 3.52 0.89 13.29
C GLY A 1 3.60 1.80 12.08
N ASN A 2 4.78 2.27 11.70
CA ASN A 2 4.93 3.20 10.57
C ASN A 2 4.96 2.49 9.19
N ALA A 3 4.12 1.47 8.99
CA ALA A 3 4.03 0.74 7.73
C ALA A 3 2.96 1.32 6.80
N ILE A 4 3.08 1.02 5.51
CA ILE A 4 2.15 1.39 4.45
C ILE A 4 1.39 0.14 4.01
N LEU A 5 0.06 0.19 4.04
CA LEU A 5 -0.79 -0.87 3.49
C LEU A 5 -0.99 -0.69 1.99
N ALA A 6 -0.73 -1.72 1.19
CA ALA A 6 -1.05 -1.77 -0.23
C ALA A 6 -2.26 -2.69 -0.46
N PRO A 7 -3.20 -2.33 -1.34
CA PRO A 7 -4.30 -3.24 -1.69
C PRO A 7 -3.80 -4.46 -2.48
N ALA A 8 -4.64 -5.50 -2.51
CA ALA A 8 -4.48 -6.61 -3.43
C ALA A 8 -4.99 -6.17 -4.81
N ASP A 9 -4.09 -5.69 -5.67
CA ASP A 9 -4.38 -5.25 -7.03
C ASP A 9 -3.25 -5.69 -7.98
N GLU A 10 -3.59 -5.90 -9.25
CA GLU A 10 -2.66 -6.35 -10.29
C GLU A 10 -2.10 -5.19 -11.13
N ASP A 11 -2.51 -3.94 -10.86
CA ASP A 11 -1.99 -2.76 -11.55
C ASP A 11 -0.46 -2.68 -11.48
N ALA A 12 0.19 -2.67 -12.66
CA ALA A 12 1.64 -2.57 -12.77
C ALA A 12 2.19 -1.27 -12.13
N ALA A 13 1.42 -0.18 -12.13
CA ALA A 13 1.78 1.07 -11.48
C ALA A 13 1.79 0.93 -9.94
N LEU A 14 0.91 0.09 -9.39
CA LEU A 14 0.93 -0.24 -7.95
C LEU A 14 2.24 -0.95 -7.61
N TRP A 15 2.60 -1.98 -8.39
CA TRP A 15 3.83 -2.75 -8.17
C TRP A 15 5.09 -1.87 -8.26
N ALA A 16 5.13 -0.96 -9.23
CA ALA A 16 6.21 0.03 -9.34
C ALA A 16 6.29 0.93 -8.11
N CYS A 17 5.14 1.42 -7.61
CA CYS A 17 5.07 2.25 -6.42
C CYS A 17 5.53 1.49 -5.16
N ILE A 18 5.05 0.25 -4.96
CA ILE A 18 5.46 -0.63 -3.85
C ILE A 18 6.97 -0.85 -3.87
N LYS A 19 7.55 -1.13 -5.05
CA LYS A 19 8.99 -1.33 -5.20
C LYS A 19 9.76 -0.07 -4.82
N ALA A 20 9.39 1.09 -5.36
CA ALA A 20 10.04 2.36 -5.07
C ALA A 20 10.01 2.72 -3.57
N LEU A 21 8.88 2.47 -2.89
CA LEU A 21 8.75 2.68 -1.45
C LEU A 21 9.69 1.76 -0.66
N ARG A 22 9.74 0.48 -1.01
CA ARG A 22 10.65 -0.49 -0.36
C ARG A 22 12.12 -0.13 -0.58
N GLU A 23 12.49 0.36 -1.77
CA GLU A 23 13.84 0.87 -2.06
C GLU A 23 14.20 2.10 -1.21
N GLN A 24 13.21 2.92 -0.84
CA GLN A 24 13.38 4.05 0.08
C GLN A 24 13.45 3.64 1.56
N GLY A 25 13.36 2.33 1.86
CA GLY A 25 13.39 1.80 3.22
C GLY A 25 12.02 1.71 3.91
N GLU A 26 10.93 1.97 3.18
CA GLU A 26 9.58 1.87 3.74
C GLU A 26 9.13 0.41 3.89
N THR A 27 8.40 0.13 4.97
CA THR A 27 7.74 -1.17 5.14
C THR A 27 6.37 -1.14 4.48
N VAL A 28 6.22 -1.90 3.39
CA VAL A 28 4.96 -2.02 2.65
C VAL A 28 4.35 -3.41 2.83
N ILE A 29 3.20 -3.48 3.50
CA ILE A 29 2.40 -4.69 3.72
C ILE A 29 1.34 -4.75 2.63
N GLN A 30 1.21 -5.87 1.93
CA GLN A 30 0.18 -6.05 0.92
C GLN A 30 -0.97 -6.88 1.47
N CYS A 31 -2.21 -6.44 1.25
CA CYS A 31 -3.39 -7.25 1.54
C CYS A 31 -3.37 -8.55 0.73
N LEU A 32 -3.89 -9.63 1.30
CA LEU A 32 -4.21 -10.83 0.53
C LEU A 32 -5.49 -10.61 -0.29
N PRO A 33 -5.66 -11.32 -1.42
CA PRO A 33 -6.91 -11.28 -2.17
C PRO A 33 -8.12 -11.61 -1.28
N GLY A 34 -9.14 -10.75 -1.28
CA GLY A 34 -10.34 -10.91 -0.47
C GLY A 34 -10.20 -10.54 1.02
N GLN A 35 -9.00 -10.17 1.48
CA GLN A 35 -8.79 -9.65 2.82
C GLN A 35 -9.51 -8.31 3.01
N LYS A 36 -10.20 -8.16 4.13
CA LYS A 36 -10.89 -6.94 4.53
C LYS A 36 -10.19 -6.33 5.74
N GLY A 37 -10.21 -5.01 5.84
CA GLY A 37 -9.64 -4.27 6.97
C GLY A 37 -9.02 -2.95 6.51
N SER A 38 -8.95 -1.98 7.41
CA SER A 38 -8.27 -0.71 7.20
C SER A 38 -6.76 -0.85 7.36
N ALA A 39 -6.03 0.24 7.08
CA ALA A 39 -4.62 0.34 7.45
C ALA A 39 -4.40 0.13 8.96
N GLU A 40 -5.27 0.70 9.80
CA GLU A 40 -5.15 0.58 11.25
C GLU A 40 -5.36 -0.86 11.73
N ASP A 41 -6.34 -1.58 11.14
CA ASP A 41 -6.58 -3.00 11.47
C ASP A 41 -5.33 -3.87 11.21
N MET A 42 -4.51 -3.46 10.25
CA MET A 42 -3.26 -4.12 9.86
C MET A 42 -2.03 -3.58 10.59
N GLY A 43 -2.22 -2.65 11.54
CA GLY A 43 -1.13 -1.99 12.26
C GLY A 43 -0.30 -1.03 11.41
N CYS A 44 -0.80 -0.63 10.24
CA CYS A 44 -0.23 0.40 9.38
C CYS A 44 -0.74 1.79 9.78
N SER A 45 0.07 2.82 9.56
CA SER A 45 -0.34 4.23 9.73
C SER A 45 -0.69 4.91 8.41
N ARG A 46 -0.34 4.27 7.29
CA ARG A 46 -0.47 4.82 5.93
C ARG A 46 -0.99 3.73 4.99
N GLN A 47 -1.53 4.13 3.84
CA GLN A 47 -1.99 3.21 2.80
C GLN A 47 -1.79 3.79 1.40
N LEU A 48 -1.61 2.92 0.42
CA LEU A 48 -1.64 3.27 -0.99
C LEU A 48 -3.09 3.35 -1.49
N LYS A 49 -3.42 4.48 -2.12
CA LYS A 49 -4.71 4.71 -2.77
C LYS A 49 -4.49 5.10 -4.22
N ASN A 50 -5.34 4.59 -5.10
CA ASN A 50 -5.40 5.06 -6.48
C ASN A 50 -6.22 6.36 -6.51
N VAL A 51 -5.58 7.47 -6.84
CA VAL A 51 -6.21 8.78 -7.00
C VAL A 51 -6.03 9.20 -8.44
N ALA A 52 -7.13 9.18 -9.21
CA ALA A 52 -7.15 9.53 -10.63
C ALA A 52 -6.10 8.76 -11.48
N GLY A 53 -5.93 7.45 -11.24
CA GLY A 53 -4.99 6.60 -11.98
C GLY A 53 -3.54 6.70 -11.48
N GLN A 54 -3.30 7.36 -10.34
CA GLN A 54 -1.98 7.49 -9.74
C GLN A 54 -2.00 6.88 -8.33
N TRP A 55 -1.05 5.99 -8.03
CA TRP A 55 -0.90 5.42 -6.69
C TRP A 55 -0.17 6.40 -5.77
N GLN A 56 -0.82 6.77 -4.66
CA GLN A 56 -0.33 7.74 -3.70
C GLN A 56 -0.44 7.22 -2.28
N VAL A 57 0.54 7.55 -1.44
CA VAL A 57 0.49 7.25 -0.01
C VAL A 57 -0.44 8.25 0.68
N SER A 58 -1.38 7.74 1.46
CA SER A 58 -2.38 8.50 2.22
C SER A 58 -2.43 7.99 3.65
N GLY A 59 -2.40 8.90 4.62
CA GLY A 59 -2.40 8.62 6.05
C GLY A 59 -1.91 9.82 6.84
#